data_AF-A0A453Q2C8-F1
#
_entry.id   AF-A0A453Q2C8-F1
#
_cell.length_a   1.000
_cell.length_b   1.000
_cell.length_c   1.000
_cell.angle_alpha   90.00
_cell.angle_beta   90.00
_cell.angle_gamma   90.00
#
_symmetry.space_group_name_H-M   'P 1'
#
loop_
_entity.id
_entity.type
_entity.pdbx_description
1 polymer ?
#
loop_
_entity_poly.entity_id
_entity_poly.type
_entity_poly.pdbx_seq_one_letter_code
_entity_poly.pdbx_strand_id
1 'polypeptide(L)'
;MNKLRDENDKLKTLVSSLEKKIDDTEKKYDETNKISEERLKKAMDAESKIDDLNMAMLRLQEKISNMETDEKVQRQALLSTPVRSMSEHLSIPIVPKNLENGYHEAEEPKEPQSAPPALKDYGNGDPKLKKSSAEKQQENVDALIDCVAKNLGYCEGKPVAAFTIYKCLLHWKSFEAEKTSVFDRLIQLIGSAIENEEDNDNLAYWLSNTSSLLFLLQRSLKAAGAPGTVSRKKPPQPTSLFGRMAQGLRSASFANMHVEATDVVRQVEAKYPALLFKQQLTAYVEKIYGIIRDNIKKELSSLISLCIQAPRTMKASMLRISGRSSGQTQSNHWQKIIENLDILLKILQDNHVPPVLAQKIFTQIFSYINVQLFNSLLLRRECCSFSNGEYVKAGLAELELWCAKATSEYAASSWDEIRHIRQAVGFLVIFQKFRISYDEIVHDLCPILSVQQLYRICTQYWDDKYNTQSVSSDVLSNMRVLMTEDSNNAESSSFLLDDN
;
A
#
# COMPACT_ATOMS: atom_id res chain seq x y z
N MET A 1 -60.16 14.56 3.66
CA MET A 1 -59.96 16.02 3.80
C MET A 1 -58.92 16.36 4.87
N ASN A 2 -59.15 16.08 6.16
CA ASN A 2 -58.21 16.50 7.22
C ASN A 2 -56.81 15.85 7.11
N LYS A 3 -56.72 14.53 6.87
CA LYS A 3 -55.41 13.85 6.65
C LYS A 3 -54.57 14.44 5.52
N LEU A 4 -55.21 14.80 4.40
CA LEU A 4 -54.54 15.40 3.25
C LEU A 4 -54.06 16.83 3.55
N ARG A 5 -54.80 17.56 4.40
CA ARG A 5 -54.39 18.89 4.86
C ARG A 5 -53.17 18.78 5.77
N ASP A 6 -53.18 17.86 6.73
CA ASP A 6 -52.06 17.63 7.64
C ASP A 6 -50.79 17.19 6.90
N GLU A 7 -50.93 16.35 5.87
CA GLU A 7 -49.82 15.89 5.04
C GLU A 7 -49.26 17.01 4.16
N ASN A 8 -50.12 17.88 3.62
CA ASN A 8 -49.71 19.06 2.86
C ASN A 8 -48.95 20.07 3.75
N ASP A 9 -49.39 20.27 4.99
CA ASP A 9 -48.70 21.18 5.93
C ASP A 9 -47.34 20.61 6.37
N LYS A 10 -47.23 19.28 6.52
CA LYS A 10 -45.93 18.59 6.74
C LYS A 10 -44.99 18.74 5.55
N LEU A 11 -45.50 18.56 4.32
CA LEU A 11 -44.72 18.74 3.10
C LEU A 11 -44.22 20.16 2.95
N LYS A 12 -45.05 21.18 3.22
CA LYS A 12 -44.61 22.59 3.22
C LYS A 12 -43.49 22.85 4.22
N THR A 13 -43.63 22.31 5.43
CA THR A 13 -42.59 22.44 6.46
C THR A 13 -41.28 21.78 6.03
N LEU A 14 -41.37 20.61 5.37
CA LEU A 14 -40.20 19.91 4.83
C LEU A 14 -39.53 20.71 3.71
N VAL A 15 -40.32 21.27 2.78
CA VAL A 15 -39.81 22.09 1.68
C VAL A 15 -39.07 23.32 2.21
N SER A 16 -39.67 24.06 3.16
CA SER A 16 -38.98 25.23 3.74
C SER A 16 -37.72 24.86 4.53
N SER A 17 -37.68 23.68 5.14
CA SER A 17 -36.46 23.15 5.80
C SER A 17 -35.38 22.79 4.78
N LEU A 18 -35.76 22.25 3.62
CA LEU A 18 -34.84 21.92 2.53
C LEU A 18 -34.31 23.18 1.85
N GLU A 19 -35.16 24.16 1.57
CA GLU A 19 -34.75 25.47 1.01
C GLU A 19 -33.70 26.14 1.90
N LYS A 20 -33.96 26.20 3.22
CA LYS A 20 -32.98 26.75 4.16
C LYS A 20 -31.66 25.98 4.17
N LYS A 21 -31.71 24.64 4.08
CA LYS A 21 -30.49 23.82 4.00
C LYS A 21 -29.72 24.09 2.72
N ILE A 22 -30.41 24.31 1.59
CA ILE A 22 -29.78 24.64 0.31
C ILE A 22 -29.04 25.97 0.44
N ASP A 23 -29.70 27.01 0.96
CA ASP A 23 -29.08 28.34 1.17
C ASP A 23 -27.85 28.25 2.10
N ASP A 24 -27.96 27.52 3.21
CA ASP A 24 -26.85 27.31 4.15
C ASP A 24 -25.68 26.54 3.49
N THR A 25 -25.97 25.60 2.59
CA THR A 25 -24.94 24.85 1.87
C THR A 25 -24.28 25.68 0.77
N GLU A 26 -25.04 26.49 0.05
CA GLU A 26 -24.53 27.39 -1.00
C GLU A 26 -23.59 28.43 -0.39
N LYS A 27 -23.99 29.02 0.75
CA LYS A 27 -23.13 29.96 1.48
C LYS A 27 -21.81 29.32 1.95
N LYS A 28 -21.87 28.09 2.50
CA LYS A 28 -20.66 27.36 2.90
C LYS A 28 -19.77 27.00 1.71
N TYR A 29 -20.37 26.69 0.57
CA TYR A 29 -19.66 26.43 -0.67
C TYR A 29 -18.90 27.68 -1.13
N ASP A 30 -19.54 28.84 -1.15
CA ASP A 30 -18.91 30.12 -1.53
C ASP A 30 -17.77 30.51 -0.59
N GLU A 31 -17.96 30.37 0.73
CA GLU A 31 -16.90 30.61 1.72
C GLU A 31 -15.70 29.68 1.50
N THR A 32 -15.97 28.39 1.23
CA THR A 32 -14.93 27.39 0.96
C THR A 32 -14.21 27.69 -0.35
N ASN A 33 -14.95 28.08 -1.40
CA ASN A 33 -14.38 28.42 -2.69
C ASN A 33 -13.45 29.63 -2.59
N LYS A 34 -13.85 30.67 -1.86
CA LYS A 34 -13.01 31.85 -1.60
C LYS A 34 -11.70 31.49 -0.86
N ILE A 35 -11.78 30.65 0.17
CA ILE A 35 -10.59 30.17 0.88
C ILE A 35 -9.68 29.35 -0.06
N SER A 36 -10.27 28.57 -0.96
CA SER A 36 -9.51 27.78 -1.94
C SER A 36 -8.76 28.66 -2.93
N GLU A 37 -9.38 29.74 -3.43
CA GLU A 37 -8.75 30.72 -4.31
C GLU A 37 -7.60 31.47 -3.62
N GLU A 38 -7.79 31.87 -2.36
CA GLU A 38 -6.72 32.48 -1.56
C GLU A 38 -5.54 31.53 -1.32
N ARG A 39 -5.81 30.24 -1.11
CA ARG A 39 -4.76 29.21 -0.97
C ARG A 39 -4.02 28.99 -2.29
N LEU A 40 -4.74 28.94 -3.42
CA LEU A 40 -4.14 28.81 -4.74
C LEU A 40 -3.20 29.98 -5.04
N LYS A 41 -3.62 31.21 -4.72
CA LYS A 41 -2.78 32.39 -4.90
C LYS A 41 -1.50 32.33 -4.07
N LYS A 42 -1.59 31.92 -2.80
CA LYS A 42 -0.42 31.71 -1.94
C LYS A 42 0.51 30.62 -2.47
N ALA A 43 -0.03 29.57 -3.09
CA ALA A 43 0.76 28.50 -3.70
C ALA A 43 1.53 29.02 -4.92
N MET A 44 0.89 29.79 -5.80
CA MET A 44 1.56 30.43 -6.96
C MET A 44 2.69 31.37 -6.52
N ASP A 45 2.46 32.18 -5.48
CA ASP A 45 3.51 33.06 -4.93
C ASP A 45 4.70 32.27 -4.35
N ALA A 46 4.45 31.09 -3.78
CA ALA A 46 5.50 30.22 -3.26
C ALA A 46 6.28 29.53 -4.39
N GLU A 47 5.60 29.11 -5.45
CA GLU A 47 6.20 28.53 -6.65
C GLU A 47 7.15 29.53 -7.33
N SER A 48 6.72 30.79 -7.52
CA SER A 48 7.58 31.85 -8.07
C SER A 48 8.85 32.05 -7.23
N LYS A 49 8.76 31.97 -5.89
CA LYS A 49 9.94 32.08 -5.02
C LYS A 49 10.88 30.88 -5.15
N ILE A 50 10.34 29.69 -5.40
CA ILE A 50 11.13 28.48 -5.63
C ILE A 50 11.90 28.62 -6.95
N ASP A 51 11.28 29.16 -7.99
CA ASP A 51 11.95 29.43 -9.27
C ASP A 51 13.10 30.43 -9.12
N ASP A 52 12.89 31.52 -8.38
CA ASP A 52 13.95 32.48 -8.07
C ASP A 52 15.12 31.84 -7.33
N LEU A 53 14.82 30.99 -6.34
CA LEU A 53 15.82 30.22 -5.58
C LEU A 53 16.58 29.24 -6.47
N ASN A 54 15.91 28.54 -7.38
CA ASN A 54 16.53 27.62 -8.33
C ASN A 54 17.49 28.37 -9.25
N MET A 55 17.10 29.54 -9.76
CA MET A 55 17.96 30.37 -10.59
C MET A 55 19.18 30.90 -9.81
N ALA A 56 19.01 31.26 -8.55
CA ALA A 56 20.12 31.65 -7.68
C ALA A 56 21.09 30.49 -7.41
N MET A 57 20.56 29.29 -7.20
CA MET A 57 21.35 28.08 -7.00
C MET A 57 22.19 27.72 -8.23
N LEU A 58 21.60 27.80 -9.43
CA LEU A 58 22.32 27.58 -10.70
C LEU A 58 23.50 28.56 -10.85
N ARG A 59 23.29 29.84 -10.55
CA ARG A 59 24.36 30.86 -10.58
C ARG A 59 25.46 30.59 -9.54
N LEU A 60 25.11 30.11 -8.36
CA LEU A 60 26.11 29.72 -7.34
C LEU A 60 26.91 28.52 -7.79
N GLN A 61 26.27 27.53 -8.40
CA GLN A 61 26.92 26.33 -8.90
C GLN A 61 27.91 26.65 -10.02
N GLU A 62 27.57 27.58 -10.93
CA GLU A 62 28.47 28.10 -11.95
C GLU A 62 29.69 28.80 -11.32
N LYS A 63 29.49 29.65 -10.30
CA LYS A 63 30.59 30.32 -9.59
C LYS A 63 31.53 29.34 -8.90
N ILE A 64 30.99 28.29 -8.27
CA ILE A 64 31.80 27.24 -7.63
C ILE A 64 32.64 26.52 -8.69
N SER A 65 32.05 26.17 -9.83
CA SER A 65 32.78 25.53 -10.94
C SER A 65 33.93 26.41 -11.44
N ASN A 66 33.69 27.72 -11.59
CA ASN A 66 34.73 28.66 -12.03
C ASN A 66 35.85 28.81 -11.00
N MET A 67 35.50 28.87 -9.70
CA MET A 67 36.50 28.90 -8.63
C MET A 67 37.34 27.62 -8.57
N GLU A 68 36.73 26.45 -8.77
CA GLU A 68 37.46 25.17 -8.82
C GLU A 68 38.42 25.10 -10.02
N THR A 69 38.07 25.72 -11.16
CA THR A 69 38.99 25.85 -12.29
C THR A 69 40.14 26.81 -12.00
N ASP A 70 39.87 27.94 -11.35
CA ASP A 70 40.90 28.92 -10.98
C ASP A 70 41.88 28.34 -9.95
N GLU A 71 41.39 27.57 -8.97
CA GLU A 71 42.25 26.87 -7.99
C GLU A 71 43.16 25.84 -8.69
N LYS A 72 42.64 25.08 -9.66
CA LYS A 72 43.45 24.13 -10.45
C LYS A 72 44.51 24.83 -11.28
N VAL A 73 44.18 25.95 -11.93
CA VAL A 73 45.13 26.74 -12.73
C VAL A 73 46.23 27.32 -11.85
N GLN A 74 45.88 27.83 -10.65
CA GLN A 74 46.83 28.39 -9.71
C GLN A 74 47.77 27.32 -9.13
N ARG A 75 47.27 26.12 -8.81
CA ARG A 75 48.09 24.98 -8.42
C ARG A 75 49.02 24.50 -9.54
N GLN A 76 48.58 24.56 -10.79
CA GLN A 76 49.39 24.18 -11.95
C GLN A 76 50.47 25.22 -12.29
N ALA A 77 50.20 26.51 -12.09
CA ALA A 77 51.16 27.59 -12.27
C ALA A 77 52.34 27.49 -11.28
N LEU A 78 52.07 27.13 -10.02
CA LEU A 78 53.10 26.94 -8.98
C LEU A 78 54.09 25.81 -9.29
N LEU A 79 53.70 24.83 -10.12
CA LEU A 79 54.54 23.71 -10.54
C LEU A 79 55.40 24.01 -11.79
N SER A 80 55.24 25.18 -12.40
CA SER A 80 55.85 25.53 -13.71
C SER A 80 56.90 26.66 -13.67
N THR A 81 57.26 27.17 -12.48
CA THR A 81 58.27 28.22 -12.32
C THR A 81 59.69 27.63 -12.26
N PRO A 82 60.66 28.03 -13.12
CA PRO A 82 62.03 27.53 -13.04
C PRO A 82 62.82 28.23 -11.93
N VAL A 83 63.52 27.44 -11.10
CA VAL A 83 64.55 27.92 -10.17
C VAL A 83 65.73 28.47 -10.98
N ARG A 84 65.95 29.79 -10.92
CA ARG A 84 67.08 30.45 -11.57
C ARG A 84 68.28 30.44 -10.61
N SER A 85 69.19 29.49 -10.83
CA SER A 85 70.55 29.51 -10.30
C SER A 85 71.35 30.61 -11.01
N MET A 86 72.06 31.44 -10.26
CA MET A 86 73.20 32.22 -10.76
C MET A 86 74.41 31.92 -9.89
N SER A 87 75.48 31.50 -10.58
CA SER A 87 76.78 31.09 -10.04
C SER A 87 77.77 32.26 -9.99
N GLU A 88 78.74 32.11 -9.09
CA GLU A 88 80.10 32.66 -9.06
C GLU A 88 80.37 34.06 -8.47
N HIS A 89 80.99 34.09 -7.29
CA HIS A 89 82.39 34.53 -7.13
C HIS A 89 82.98 34.13 -5.74
N LEU A 90 84.03 33.31 -5.79
CA LEU A 90 85.28 33.32 -5.00
C LEU A 90 85.33 33.11 -3.45
N SER A 91 86.17 32.13 -3.08
CA SER A 91 87.11 32.02 -1.93
C SER A 91 86.73 31.20 -0.69
N ILE A 92 87.46 30.09 -0.50
CA ILE A 92 87.69 29.36 0.77
C ILE A 92 88.85 30.08 1.51
N PRO A 93 88.99 30.06 2.85
CA PRO A 93 89.72 28.96 3.53
C PRO A 93 89.23 28.53 4.95
N ILE A 94 89.24 27.20 5.19
CA ILE A 94 89.89 26.49 6.32
C ILE A 94 89.30 26.60 7.78
N VAL A 95 88.58 25.53 8.23
CA VAL A 95 88.86 24.55 9.34
C VAL A 95 89.28 25.10 10.75
N PRO A 96 88.98 24.46 11.92
CA PRO A 96 87.83 23.66 12.42
C PRO A 96 87.51 23.88 13.94
N LYS A 97 86.47 23.20 14.48
CA LYS A 97 86.44 22.53 15.83
C LYS A 97 85.06 21.88 16.01
N ASN A 98 84.86 20.57 15.89
CA ASN A 98 85.24 19.42 16.74
C ASN A 98 84.59 19.36 18.15
N LEU A 99 83.88 18.22 18.32
CA LEU A 99 83.51 17.46 19.53
C LEU A 99 82.38 17.97 20.44
N GLU A 100 81.56 17.16 21.11
CA GLU A 100 81.21 15.72 21.07
C GLU A 100 80.26 15.43 22.27
N ASN A 101 79.30 14.52 22.08
CA ASN A 101 78.56 13.67 23.04
C ASN A 101 77.74 14.22 24.24
N GLY A 102 76.57 13.59 24.45
CA GLY A 102 76.26 12.99 25.76
C GLY A 102 74.84 13.18 26.33
N TYR A 103 73.96 12.23 26.04
CA TYR A 103 73.00 11.49 26.89
C TYR A 103 72.45 11.98 28.27
N HIS A 104 71.18 11.56 28.50
CA HIS A 104 70.44 11.21 29.74
C HIS A 104 69.46 12.21 30.41
N GLU A 105 68.17 11.84 30.29
CA GLU A 105 67.12 11.59 31.30
C GLU A 105 66.71 12.59 32.41
N ALA A 106 65.38 12.75 32.47
CA ALA A 106 64.48 12.84 33.63
C ALA A 106 64.65 13.97 34.66
N GLU A 107 63.61 14.81 34.80
CA GLU A 107 62.80 15.02 36.03
C GLU A 107 61.92 16.28 35.91
N GLU A 108 60.60 16.10 36.02
CA GLU A 108 59.67 17.06 36.64
C GLU A 108 59.72 16.87 38.17
N PRO A 109 59.08 17.70 39.03
CA PRO A 109 58.52 19.05 38.88
C PRO A 109 58.92 19.99 40.06
N LYS A 110 58.56 21.29 40.00
CA LYS A 110 58.02 22.11 41.12
C LYS A 110 58.04 23.62 40.83
N GLU A 111 56.84 24.21 40.73
CA GLU A 111 56.58 25.62 41.05
C GLU A 111 56.40 25.82 42.57
N PRO A 112 56.58 27.07 43.05
CA PRO A 112 55.58 27.65 43.95
C PRO A 112 55.24 29.14 43.66
N GLN A 113 53.92 29.43 43.50
CA GLN A 113 53.06 30.40 44.23
C GLN A 113 53.67 31.77 44.67
N SER A 114 53.07 32.98 44.63
CA SER A 114 51.72 33.58 44.59
C SER A 114 51.95 35.12 44.36
N ALA A 115 51.08 35.98 43.79
CA ALA A 115 49.75 36.42 44.23
C ALA A 115 49.05 37.38 43.18
N PRO A 116 47.72 37.64 43.28
CA PRO A 116 46.83 38.29 42.28
C PRO A 116 46.30 39.68 42.74
N PRO A 117 45.16 40.28 42.27
CA PRO A 117 44.45 40.35 40.96
C PRO A 117 44.12 41.80 40.48
N ALA A 118 43.64 41.97 39.23
CA ALA A 118 42.72 43.07 38.88
C ALA A 118 41.65 42.61 37.88
N LEU A 119 40.39 42.69 38.29
CA LEU A 119 39.16 42.33 37.59
C LEU A 119 38.69 43.45 36.64
N LYS A 120 38.20 43.08 35.44
CA LYS A 120 36.93 43.48 34.78
C LYS A 120 36.93 42.95 33.34
N ASP A 121 36.24 41.85 33.03
CA ASP A 121 34.78 41.66 32.85
C ASP A 121 34.31 41.94 31.39
N TYR A 122 33.35 41.11 30.95
CA TYR A 122 32.76 40.87 29.62
C TYR A 122 33.59 39.99 28.67
N GLY A 123 33.22 38.75 28.34
CA GLY A 123 31.97 38.02 28.52
C GLY A 123 31.40 37.58 27.18
N ASN A 124 31.32 36.25 27.01
CA ASN A 124 30.44 35.52 26.09
C ASN A 124 30.84 35.38 24.60
N GLY A 125 31.82 34.52 24.34
CA GLY A 125 31.85 33.74 23.10
C GLY A 125 31.00 32.49 23.27
N ASP A 126 29.85 32.42 22.59
CA ASP A 126 28.97 31.24 22.54
C ASP A 126 29.75 29.95 22.23
N PRO A 127 29.59 28.85 23.00
CA PRO A 127 30.12 27.54 22.65
C PRO A 127 29.16 26.85 21.66
N LYS A 128 28.87 27.50 20.53
CA LYS A 128 28.09 26.92 19.44
C LYS A 128 28.75 27.35 18.15
N LEU A 129 29.73 26.58 17.66
CA LEU A 129 30.05 26.47 16.23
C LEU A 129 31.22 25.51 16.03
N LYS A 130 30.88 24.21 15.97
CA LYS A 130 31.40 23.19 15.04
C LYS A 130 30.86 21.82 15.46
N LYS A 131 29.53 21.64 15.33
CA LYS A 131 28.99 20.27 15.30
C LYS A 131 29.63 19.54 14.13
N SER A 132 30.09 18.30 14.36
CA SER A 132 30.71 17.50 13.30
C SER A 132 29.69 17.19 12.20
N SER A 133 30.14 16.95 10.96
CA SER A 133 29.23 16.57 9.86
C SER A 133 28.40 15.32 10.20
N ALA A 134 28.92 14.44 11.06
CA ALA A 134 28.24 13.24 11.52
C ALA A 134 27.11 13.55 12.51
N GLU A 135 27.34 14.45 13.48
CA GLU A 135 26.30 14.91 14.41
C GLU A 135 25.15 15.60 13.68
N LYS A 136 25.47 16.43 12.67
CA LYS A 136 24.44 17.10 11.86
C LYS A 136 23.63 16.10 11.02
N GLN A 137 24.24 15.02 10.55
CA GLN A 137 23.52 13.93 9.88
C GLN A 137 22.61 13.18 10.85
N GLN A 138 23.09 12.89 12.06
CA GLN A 138 22.28 12.24 13.09
C GLN A 138 21.03 13.06 13.44
N GLU A 139 21.18 14.37 13.65
CA GLU A 139 20.06 15.29 13.92
C GLU A 139 19.04 15.33 12.78
N ASN A 140 19.51 15.28 11.53
CA ASN A 140 18.62 15.22 10.37
C ASN A 140 17.85 13.89 10.30
N VAL A 141 18.47 12.78 10.69
CA VAL A 141 17.78 11.48 10.78
C VAL A 141 16.77 11.50 11.93
N ASP A 142 17.12 12.05 13.09
CA ASP A 142 16.18 12.24 14.21
C ASP A 142 14.94 13.03 13.76
N ALA A 143 15.15 14.17 13.11
CA ALA A 143 14.07 14.99 12.58
C ALA A 143 13.20 14.26 11.54
N LEU A 144 13.79 13.39 10.70
CA LEU A 144 13.05 12.56 9.76
C LEU A 144 12.16 11.54 10.51
N ILE A 145 12.72 10.84 11.50
CA ILE A 145 11.99 9.84 12.28
C ILE A 145 10.83 10.52 13.01
N ASP A 146 11.06 11.66 13.68
CA ASP A 146 10.00 12.40 14.40
C ASP A 146 8.90 12.93 13.47
N CYS A 147 9.27 13.27 12.23
CA CYS A 147 8.32 13.71 11.20
C CYS A 147 7.45 12.54 10.72
N VAL A 148 8.07 11.42 10.37
CA VAL A 148 7.42 10.24 9.78
C VAL A 148 6.67 9.40 10.82
N ALA A 149 7.05 9.50 12.10
CA ALA A 149 6.33 8.85 13.19
C ALA A 149 4.87 9.33 13.33
N LYS A 150 4.56 10.51 12.77
CA LYS A 150 3.19 11.02 12.70
C LYS A 150 2.53 10.54 11.42
N ASN A 151 1.21 10.37 11.44
CA ASN A 151 0.45 10.16 10.21
C ASN A 151 0.48 11.46 9.39
N LEU A 152 1.27 11.46 8.30
CA LEU A 152 1.45 12.60 7.40
C LEU A 152 0.37 12.69 6.31
N GLY A 153 -0.49 11.68 6.21
CA GLY A 153 -1.55 11.60 5.21
C GLY A 153 -1.04 11.50 3.77
N TYR A 154 -1.85 12.02 2.86
CA TYR A 154 -1.72 11.80 1.42
C TYR A 154 -1.80 13.12 0.65
N CYS A 155 -1.06 13.20 -0.45
CA CYS A 155 -1.14 14.30 -1.41
C CYS A 155 -1.45 13.72 -2.79
N GLU A 156 -2.60 14.06 -3.36
CA GLU A 156 -3.08 13.49 -4.65
C GLU A 156 -3.08 11.94 -4.64
N GLY A 157 -3.47 11.33 -3.51
CA GLY A 157 -3.44 9.89 -3.31
C GLY A 157 -2.05 9.26 -3.13
N LYS A 158 -0.98 10.06 -3.07
CA LYS A 158 0.38 9.58 -2.81
C LYS A 158 0.72 9.69 -1.33
N PRO A 159 1.23 8.62 -0.69
CA PRO A 159 1.56 8.63 0.73
C PRO A 159 2.77 9.51 1.05
N VAL A 160 2.56 10.58 1.81
CA VAL A 160 3.57 11.63 2.03
C VAL A 160 4.80 11.10 2.77
N ALA A 161 4.61 10.21 3.75
CA ALA A 161 5.72 9.63 4.51
C ALA A 161 6.65 8.80 3.60
N ALA A 162 6.14 7.93 2.73
CA ALA A 162 6.94 7.15 1.79
C ALA A 162 7.84 8.02 0.89
N PHE A 163 7.26 9.07 0.29
CA PHE A 163 8.02 9.98 -0.58
C PHE A 163 9.02 10.82 0.19
N THR A 164 8.70 11.22 1.42
CA THR A 164 9.61 11.97 2.30
C THR A 164 10.83 11.12 2.66
N ILE A 165 10.60 9.89 3.15
CA ILE A 165 11.66 8.92 3.43
C ILE A 165 12.54 8.72 2.20
N TYR A 166 11.93 8.41 1.06
CA TYR A 166 12.66 8.15 -0.19
C TYR A 166 13.53 9.34 -0.62
N LYS A 167 12.98 10.56 -0.61
CA LYS A 167 13.72 11.77 -0.99
C LYS A 167 14.88 12.06 -0.04
N CYS A 168 14.70 11.87 1.28
CA CYS A 168 15.76 12.03 2.27
C CYS A 168 16.90 11.01 2.04
N LEU A 169 16.56 9.74 1.85
CA LEU A 169 17.55 8.68 1.58
C LEU A 169 18.34 8.94 0.29
N LEU A 170 17.67 9.45 -0.75
CA LEU A 170 18.33 9.83 -2.01
C LEU A 170 19.26 11.04 -1.82
N HIS A 171 18.79 12.08 -1.12
CA HIS A 171 19.57 13.28 -0.84
C HIS A 171 20.83 12.98 -0.02
N TRP A 172 20.74 12.06 0.95
CA TRP A 172 21.88 11.62 1.76
C TRP A 172 22.74 10.55 1.08
N LYS A 173 22.39 10.13 -0.14
CA LYS A 173 23.03 9.00 -0.86
C LYS A 173 23.10 7.72 -0.02
N SER A 174 22.12 7.49 0.86
CA SER A 174 22.11 6.36 1.80
C SER A 174 22.09 5.00 1.08
N PHE A 175 21.60 4.96 -0.17
CA PHE A 175 21.60 3.75 -0.99
C PHE A 175 23.00 3.32 -1.46
N GLU A 176 23.94 4.26 -1.58
CA GLU A 176 25.32 4.05 -2.04
C GLU A 176 26.29 3.86 -0.85
N ALA A 177 25.81 4.01 0.38
CA ALA A 177 26.64 3.98 1.58
C ALA A 177 26.98 2.54 1.99
N GLU A 178 28.26 2.27 2.28
CA GLU A 178 28.71 0.98 2.81
C GLU A 178 28.24 0.76 4.26
N LYS A 179 28.06 1.84 5.01
CA LYS A 179 27.58 1.85 6.40
C LYS A 179 26.62 3.01 6.60
N THR A 180 25.43 2.73 7.13
CA THR A 180 24.46 3.74 7.53
C THR A 180 23.49 3.15 8.55
N SER A 181 23.12 3.93 9.57
CA SER A 181 22.16 3.54 10.61
C SER A 181 20.73 3.96 10.28
N VAL A 182 20.51 4.75 9.23
CA VAL A 182 19.18 5.30 8.88
C VAL A 182 18.16 4.20 8.60
N PHE A 183 18.58 3.11 7.94
CA PHE A 183 17.71 1.99 7.61
C PHE A 183 17.26 1.25 8.86
N ASP A 184 18.16 0.97 9.81
CA ASP A 184 17.82 0.31 11.06
C ASP A 184 16.81 1.11 11.87
N ARG A 185 16.95 2.44 11.89
CA ARG A 185 16.01 3.33 12.57
C ARG A 185 14.64 3.38 11.90
N LEU A 186 14.59 3.38 10.56
CA LEU A 186 13.34 3.30 9.82
C LEU A 186 12.64 1.96 10.01
N ILE A 187 13.41 0.86 10.07
CA ILE A 187 12.90 -0.47 10.39
C ILE A 187 12.29 -0.47 11.79
N GLN A 188 12.99 0.06 12.80
CA GLN A 188 12.44 0.18 14.15
C GLN A 188 11.17 1.02 14.20
N LEU A 189 11.14 2.16 13.49
CA LEU A 189 9.97 3.01 13.40
C LEU A 189 8.76 2.25 12.82
N ILE A 190 8.91 1.66 11.64
CA ILE A 190 7.84 0.90 10.98
C ILE A 190 7.42 -0.27 11.86
N GLY A 191 8.39 -1.01 12.41
CA GLY A 191 8.16 -2.13 13.31
C GLY A 191 7.28 -1.76 14.49
N SER A 192 7.64 -0.67 15.21
CA SER A 192 6.85 -0.16 16.34
C SER A 192 5.46 0.32 15.93
N ALA A 193 5.35 0.92 14.74
CA ALA A 193 4.10 1.48 14.27
C ALA A 193 3.09 0.41 13.83
N ILE A 194 3.53 -0.83 13.58
CA ILE A 194 2.68 -1.98 13.24
C ILE A 194 2.53 -2.99 14.38
N GLU A 195 2.94 -2.65 15.61
CA GLU A 195 2.79 -3.53 16.78
C GLU A 195 1.33 -3.73 17.18
N ASN A 196 0.49 -2.69 17.01
CA ASN A 196 -0.94 -2.81 17.25
C ASN A 196 -1.63 -3.48 16.06
N GLU A 197 -1.72 -4.81 16.11
CA GLU A 197 -2.30 -5.63 15.05
C GLU A 197 -3.83 -5.48 14.91
N GLU A 198 -4.53 -4.83 15.85
CA GLU A 198 -6.00 -4.67 15.80
C GLU A 198 -6.43 -3.39 15.04
N ASP A 199 -5.53 -2.43 14.85
CA ASP A 199 -5.83 -1.15 14.20
C ASP A 199 -5.65 -1.25 12.68
N ASN A 200 -6.68 -1.75 12.00
CA ASN A 200 -6.69 -1.90 10.55
C ASN A 200 -6.50 -0.56 9.79
N ASP A 201 -6.88 0.58 10.38
CA ASP A 201 -6.71 1.89 9.74
C ASP A 201 -5.22 2.28 9.71
N ASN A 202 -4.54 2.20 10.86
CA ASN A 202 -3.12 2.44 10.93
C ASN A 202 -2.31 1.40 10.12
N LEU A 203 -2.71 0.13 10.12
CA LEU A 203 -2.09 -0.89 9.27
C LEU A 203 -2.27 -0.56 7.78
N ALA A 204 -3.44 -0.10 7.34
CA ALA A 204 -3.67 0.30 5.96
C ALA A 204 -2.82 1.53 5.56
N TYR A 205 -2.67 2.50 6.46
CA TYR A 205 -1.74 3.62 6.28
C TYR A 205 -0.32 3.13 6.05
N TRP A 206 0.19 2.22 6.90
CA TRP A 206 1.53 1.68 6.74
C TRP A 206 1.67 0.74 5.54
N LEU A 207 0.62 0.01 5.15
CA LEU A 207 0.61 -0.79 3.92
C LEU A 207 0.81 0.11 2.69
N SER A 208 0.09 1.23 2.61
CA SER A 208 0.24 2.20 1.52
C SER A 208 1.64 2.82 1.49
N ASN A 209 2.16 3.24 2.66
CA ASN A 209 3.48 3.83 2.76
C ASN A 209 4.61 2.85 2.43
N THR A 210 4.60 1.66 3.02
CA THR A 210 5.66 0.65 2.83
C THR A 210 5.66 0.10 1.41
N SER A 211 4.49 -0.18 0.82
CA SER A 211 4.40 -0.64 -0.57
C SER A 211 4.84 0.43 -1.57
N SER A 212 4.49 1.70 -1.35
CA SER A 212 4.95 2.81 -2.19
C SER A 212 6.45 3.04 -2.07
N LEU A 213 7.00 2.99 -0.85
CA LEU A 213 8.44 3.10 -0.63
C LEU A 213 9.18 1.93 -1.31
N LEU A 214 8.69 0.71 -1.14
CA LEU A 214 9.25 -0.48 -1.79
C LEU A 214 9.24 -0.35 -3.31
N PHE A 215 8.14 0.14 -3.89
CA PHE A 215 8.04 0.40 -5.34
C PHE A 215 9.08 1.42 -5.81
N LEU A 216 9.24 2.53 -5.08
CA LEU A 216 10.26 3.55 -5.37
C LEU A 216 11.68 2.96 -5.30
N LEU A 217 11.97 2.12 -4.30
CA LEU A 217 13.26 1.44 -4.19
C LEU A 217 13.49 0.46 -5.33
N GLN A 218 12.49 -0.36 -5.69
CA GLN A 218 12.59 -1.30 -6.81
C GLN A 218 12.92 -0.59 -8.12
N ARG A 219 12.35 0.59 -8.36
CA ARG A 219 12.60 1.39 -9.57
C ARG A 219 13.96 2.10 -9.55
N SER A 220 14.51 2.37 -8.37
CA SER A 220 15.76 3.12 -8.19
C SER A 220 17.01 2.24 -8.12
N LEU A 221 16.91 1.08 -7.46
CA LEU A 221 18.04 0.22 -7.15
C LEU A 221 18.29 -0.75 -8.32
N LYS A 222 19.43 -0.60 -9.01
CA LYS A 222 19.90 -1.65 -9.92
C LYS A 222 20.47 -2.81 -9.10
N ALA A 223 20.01 -4.02 -9.39
CA ALA A 223 20.67 -5.22 -8.90
C ALA A 223 22.06 -5.32 -9.56
N ALA A 224 23.11 -5.42 -8.76
CA ALA A 224 24.45 -5.69 -9.25
C ALA A 224 24.44 -7.04 -9.97
N GLY A 225 24.58 -7.04 -11.30
CA GLY A 225 24.69 -8.26 -12.13
C GLY A 225 23.52 -8.60 -13.07
N ALA A 226 22.48 -7.78 -13.18
CA ALA A 226 21.44 -8.02 -14.19
C ALA A 226 21.96 -7.72 -15.62
N PRO A 227 21.88 -8.67 -16.58
CA PRO A 227 22.25 -8.38 -17.97
C PRO A 227 21.32 -7.29 -18.51
N GLY A 228 21.91 -6.19 -18.96
CA GLY A 228 21.17 -5.00 -19.35
C GLY A 228 20.22 -5.26 -20.51
N THR A 229 18.92 -5.02 -20.29
CA THR A 229 18.06 -4.50 -21.36
C THR A 229 18.45 -3.05 -21.59
N VAL A 230 19.47 -2.86 -22.41
CA VAL A 230 19.96 -1.54 -22.81
C VAL A 230 18.91 -0.93 -23.75
N SER A 231 17.94 -0.18 -23.21
CA SER A 231 17.29 0.86 -24.01
C SER A 231 18.24 2.07 -24.03
N ARG A 232 19.39 1.92 -24.69
CA ARG A 232 20.20 3.06 -25.14
C ARG A 232 19.38 3.67 -26.26
N LYS A 233 18.53 4.65 -25.96
CA LYS A 233 18.20 5.65 -26.99
C LYS A 233 19.53 6.29 -27.37
N LYS A 234 20.01 5.95 -28.57
CA LYS A 234 21.12 6.64 -29.23
C LYS A 234 20.80 8.15 -29.16
N PRO A 235 21.75 9.03 -28.83
CA PRO A 235 21.51 10.46 -28.98
C PRO A 235 21.14 10.72 -30.46
N PRO A 236 20.16 11.60 -30.75
CA PRO A 236 19.84 11.91 -32.12
C PRO A 236 21.10 12.49 -32.78
N GLN A 237 21.43 11.99 -33.97
CA GLN A 237 22.54 12.55 -34.74
C GLN A 237 22.26 14.02 -35.06
N PRO A 238 23.28 14.89 -35.07
CA PRO A 238 23.11 16.29 -35.41
C PRO A 238 22.65 16.38 -36.87
N THR A 239 21.41 16.81 -37.09
CA THR A 239 20.90 17.11 -38.42
C THR A 239 21.45 18.46 -38.88
N SER A 240 22.01 18.48 -40.08
CA SER A 240 22.53 19.71 -40.70
C SER A 240 21.40 20.72 -40.94
N LEU A 241 21.80 22.00 -40.99
CA LEU A 241 20.94 23.19 -41.04
C LEU A 241 19.89 23.21 -42.17
N PHE A 242 19.92 22.28 -43.13
CA PHE A 242 18.97 22.22 -44.25
C PHE A 242 17.69 21.42 -43.96
N GLY A 243 17.63 20.65 -42.86
CA GLY A 243 16.48 19.79 -42.54
C GLY A 243 15.28 20.50 -41.87
N ARG A 244 15.41 21.76 -41.47
CA ARG A 244 14.40 22.44 -40.62
C ARG A 244 13.15 22.96 -41.34
N MET A 245 13.14 23.07 -42.68
CA MET A 245 12.02 23.69 -43.39
C MET A 245 10.95 22.73 -43.94
N ALA A 246 11.17 21.40 -43.89
CA ALA A 246 10.27 20.43 -44.52
C ALA A 246 9.28 19.72 -43.56
N GLN A 247 9.20 20.12 -42.28
CA GLN A 247 8.25 19.55 -41.30
C GLN A 247 7.10 20.48 -40.92
N GLY A 248 6.94 21.61 -41.62
CA GLY A 248 5.70 22.38 -41.58
C GLY A 248 4.64 21.64 -42.39
N LEU A 249 3.49 21.33 -41.77
CA LEU A 249 2.27 20.72 -42.34
C LEU A 249 2.13 19.20 -42.20
N ARG A 250 1.94 18.71 -40.96
CA ARG A 250 0.91 17.70 -40.67
C ARG A 250 0.22 18.02 -39.33
N SER A 251 -1.08 18.32 -39.43
CA SER A 251 -1.99 18.65 -38.33
C SER A 251 -2.15 17.52 -37.31
N ALA A 252 -2.37 17.98 -36.07
CA ALA A 252 -3.05 17.39 -34.92
C ALA A 252 -3.69 16.00 -35.10
N SER A 253 -3.14 15.03 -34.37
CA SER A 253 -3.90 13.94 -33.77
C SER A 253 -3.77 14.05 -32.26
N PHE A 254 -4.88 14.34 -31.60
CA PHE A 254 -5.04 14.30 -30.15
C PHE A 254 -5.04 12.84 -29.69
N ALA A 255 -3.85 12.26 -29.49
CA ALA A 255 -3.66 10.98 -28.81
C ALA A 255 -2.21 10.90 -28.38
N ASN A 256 -1.90 11.45 -27.20
CA ASN A 256 -0.79 11.08 -26.30
C ASN A 256 -0.61 12.18 -25.23
N MET A 257 -1.58 12.31 -24.33
CA MET A 257 -1.27 12.78 -22.97
C MET A 257 -1.06 11.54 -22.09
N HIS A 258 0.05 10.85 -22.32
CA HIS A 258 0.65 10.07 -21.24
C HIS A 258 1.66 10.99 -20.55
N VAL A 259 1.21 11.54 -19.42
CA VAL A 259 2.00 12.36 -18.51
C VAL A 259 3.29 11.60 -18.19
N GLU A 260 4.40 12.28 -18.45
CA GLU A 260 5.78 11.89 -18.21
C GLU A 260 6.05 11.59 -16.72
N ALA A 261 5.69 10.39 -16.25
CA ALA A 261 6.16 9.86 -14.96
C ALA A 261 7.43 9.01 -15.11
N THR A 262 7.92 8.82 -16.34
CA THR A 262 8.95 7.83 -16.66
C THR A 262 10.39 8.30 -16.45
N ASP A 263 10.67 9.57 -16.17
CA ASP A 263 12.05 10.11 -16.27
C ASP A 263 12.67 10.70 -14.98
N VAL A 264 12.04 10.54 -13.80
CA VAL A 264 12.51 11.21 -12.55
C VAL A 264 13.32 10.29 -11.61
N VAL A 265 13.37 8.98 -11.84
CA VAL A 265 14.02 8.06 -10.89
C VAL A 265 15.49 7.86 -11.27
N ARG A 266 16.38 8.52 -10.52
CA ARG A 266 17.85 8.34 -10.62
C ARG A 266 18.17 6.87 -10.30
N GLN A 267 18.74 6.16 -11.27
CA GLN A 267 19.22 4.79 -11.04
C GLN A 267 20.49 4.84 -10.19
N VAL A 268 20.50 4.08 -9.10
CA VAL A 268 21.57 4.05 -8.09
C VAL A 268 22.12 2.63 -7.95
N GLU A 269 23.44 2.50 -7.82
CA GLU A 269 24.10 1.23 -7.48
C GLU A 269 23.93 0.99 -5.97
N ALA A 270 23.01 0.09 -5.62
CA ALA A 270 22.66 -0.18 -4.23
C ALA A 270 23.77 -0.97 -3.52
N LYS A 271 24.22 -0.50 -2.36
CA LYS A 271 25.07 -1.27 -1.45
C LYS A 271 24.23 -2.20 -0.56
N TYR A 272 24.92 -3.12 0.11
CA TYR A 272 24.31 -4.17 0.94
C TYR A 272 23.25 -3.67 1.95
N PRO A 273 23.46 -2.57 2.72
CA PRO A 273 22.43 -2.08 3.65
C PRO A 273 21.11 -1.70 2.98
N ALA A 274 21.16 -1.13 1.77
CA ALA A 274 19.97 -0.76 1.01
C ALA A 274 19.20 -1.99 0.49
N LEU A 275 19.92 -3.05 0.11
CA LEU A 275 19.32 -4.31 -0.31
C LEU A 275 18.62 -5.01 0.87
N LEU A 276 19.24 -5.02 2.05
CA LEU A 276 18.61 -5.52 3.28
C LEU A 276 17.37 -4.72 3.65
N PHE A 277 17.43 -3.38 3.58
CA PHE A 277 16.28 -2.53 3.86
C PHE A 277 15.11 -2.82 2.90
N LYS A 278 15.40 -3.01 1.61
CA LYS A 278 14.39 -3.42 0.62
C LYS A 278 13.75 -4.78 0.96
N GLN A 279 14.56 -5.75 1.39
CA GLN A 279 14.05 -7.05 1.80
C GLN A 279 13.15 -6.94 3.05
N GLN A 280 13.56 -6.14 4.04
CA GLN A 280 12.77 -5.89 5.24
C GLN A 280 11.45 -5.17 4.92
N LEU A 281 11.46 -4.19 4.01
CA LEU A 281 10.22 -3.56 3.54
C LEU A 281 9.30 -4.56 2.84
N THR A 282 9.84 -5.52 2.10
CA THR A 282 9.03 -6.59 1.48
C THR A 282 8.37 -7.44 2.57
N ALA A 283 9.13 -7.86 3.58
CA ALA A 283 8.60 -8.60 4.72
C ALA A 283 7.54 -7.80 5.50
N TYR A 284 7.71 -6.48 5.67
CA TYR A 284 6.70 -5.64 6.29
C TYR A 284 5.42 -5.55 5.47
N VAL A 285 5.51 -5.36 4.15
CA VAL A 285 4.33 -5.36 3.27
C VAL A 285 3.57 -6.68 3.39
N GLU A 286 4.28 -7.81 3.34
CA GLU A 286 3.67 -9.15 3.50
C GLU A 286 3.05 -9.34 4.88
N LYS A 287 3.74 -8.92 5.95
CA LYS A 287 3.24 -8.98 7.33
C LYS A 287 1.96 -8.16 7.52
N ILE A 288 2.00 -6.88 7.13
CA ILE A 288 0.85 -5.96 7.28
C ILE A 288 -0.34 -6.46 6.46
N TYR A 289 -0.09 -6.88 5.22
CA TYR A 289 -1.12 -7.49 4.37
C TYR A 289 -1.75 -8.72 5.04
N GLY A 290 -0.91 -9.61 5.59
CA GLY A 290 -1.36 -10.80 6.30
C GLY A 290 -2.23 -10.48 7.51
N ILE A 291 -1.81 -9.53 8.35
CA ILE A 291 -2.57 -9.12 9.54
C ILE A 291 -3.95 -8.58 9.16
N ILE A 292 -4.03 -7.61 8.22
CA ILE A 292 -5.32 -7.04 7.80
C ILE A 292 -6.26 -8.14 7.29
N ARG A 293 -5.74 -9.03 6.44
CA ARG A 293 -6.51 -10.16 5.90
C ARG A 293 -7.01 -11.07 7.01
N ASP A 294 -6.14 -11.45 7.95
CA ASP A 294 -6.44 -12.43 8.99
C ASP A 294 -7.40 -11.86 10.03
N ASN A 295 -7.31 -10.57 10.35
CA ASN A 295 -8.29 -9.85 11.17
C ASN A 295 -9.69 -9.95 10.58
N ILE A 296 -9.83 -9.68 9.28
CA ILE A 296 -11.13 -9.74 8.61
C ILE A 296 -11.63 -11.18 8.52
N LYS A 297 -10.76 -12.16 8.21
CA LYS A 297 -11.14 -13.59 8.26
C LYS A 297 -11.66 -13.97 9.65
N LYS A 298 -11.02 -13.51 10.72
CA LYS A 298 -11.41 -13.77 12.12
C LYS A 298 -12.78 -13.16 12.45
N GLU A 299 -13.03 -11.92 12.06
CA GLU A 299 -14.33 -11.26 12.24
C GLU A 299 -15.45 -12.00 11.48
N LEU A 300 -15.19 -12.33 10.21
CA LEU A 300 -16.15 -13.00 9.35
C LEU A 300 -16.42 -14.45 9.77
N SER A 301 -15.43 -15.18 10.30
CA SER A 301 -15.56 -16.58 10.74
C SER A 301 -16.78 -16.81 11.64
N SER A 302 -16.96 -15.92 12.63
CA SER A 302 -18.08 -15.98 13.56
C SER A 302 -19.44 -15.77 12.88
N LEU A 303 -19.51 -14.86 11.91
CA LEU A 303 -20.74 -14.52 11.17
C LEU A 303 -21.07 -15.58 10.11
N ILE A 304 -20.07 -16.08 9.40
CA ILE A 304 -20.22 -17.16 8.42
C ILE A 304 -20.78 -18.40 9.10
N SER A 305 -20.29 -18.73 10.30
CA SER A 305 -20.79 -19.85 11.09
C SER A 305 -22.31 -19.77 11.35
N LEU A 306 -22.84 -18.56 11.51
CA LEU A 306 -24.27 -18.27 11.69
C LEU A 306 -25.04 -18.23 10.35
N CYS A 307 -24.34 -18.12 9.23
CA CYS A 307 -24.90 -18.13 7.87
C CYS A 307 -24.92 -19.52 7.22
N ILE A 308 -24.25 -20.52 7.80
CA ILE A 308 -24.24 -21.90 7.28
C ILE A 308 -25.65 -22.50 7.24
N GLN A 309 -26.47 -22.17 8.24
CA GLN A 309 -27.82 -22.71 8.38
C GLN A 309 -28.86 -21.60 8.52
N ALA A 310 -29.97 -21.72 7.79
CA ALA A 310 -31.13 -20.86 7.91
C ALA A 310 -31.59 -20.77 9.39
N PRO A 311 -31.75 -19.56 9.95
CA PRO A 311 -32.26 -19.39 11.30
C PRO A 311 -33.60 -20.09 11.44
N ARG A 312 -33.63 -21.18 12.22
CA ARG A 312 -34.87 -21.86 12.55
C ARG A 312 -35.58 -21.00 13.58
N THR A 313 -36.45 -20.10 13.13
CA THR A 313 -37.46 -19.52 14.03
C THR A 313 -38.21 -20.71 14.62
N MET A 314 -38.06 -20.95 15.92
CA MET A 314 -38.79 -22.03 16.60
C MET A 314 -40.25 -21.94 16.19
N LYS A 315 -40.76 -23.00 15.55
CA LYS A 315 -42.19 -23.24 15.29
C LYS A 315 -42.93 -23.46 16.62
N ALA A 316 -42.88 -22.46 17.50
CA ALA A 316 -43.56 -22.42 18.78
C ALA A 316 -44.37 -21.11 18.89
N SER A 317 -45.08 -20.74 17.83
CA SER A 317 -46.25 -19.86 17.90
C SER A 317 -47.06 -19.91 16.60
N MET A 318 -47.41 -21.11 16.12
CA MET A 318 -48.45 -21.26 15.10
C MET A 318 -49.83 -21.32 15.75
N LEU A 319 -50.15 -20.35 16.60
CA LEU A 319 -51.51 -20.00 17.00
C LEU A 319 -51.52 -18.55 17.48
N ARG A 320 -51.57 -17.59 16.56
CA ARG A 320 -52.48 -16.43 16.59
C ARG A 320 -52.12 -15.36 15.56
N ILE A 321 -53.12 -15.10 14.72
CA ILE A 321 -53.50 -13.79 14.16
C ILE A 321 -52.71 -13.33 12.93
N SER A 322 -53.39 -13.52 11.80
CA SER A 322 -53.31 -12.73 10.59
C SER A 322 -53.18 -11.23 10.88
N GLY A 323 -52.22 -10.58 10.22
CA GLY A 323 -52.20 -9.13 10.02
C GLY A 323 -51.25 -8.36 10.93
N ARG A 324 -50.04 -8.08 10.42
CA ARG A 324 -49.41 -6.75 10.27
C ARG A 324 -47.89 -6.87 10.20
N SER A 325 -47.35 -6.40 9.09
CA SER A 325 -45.97 -5.97 8.94
C SER A 325 -45.59 -4.96 10.03
N SER A 326 -44.52 -5.22 10.76
CA SER A 326 -43.52 -4.28 11.29
C SER A 326 -42.96 -4.72 12.65
N GLY A 327 -41.63 -4.80 12.74
CA GLY A 327 -40.93 -4.37 13.96
C GLY A 327 -40.20 -5.43 14.77
N GLN A 328 -39.16 -6.05 14.20
CA GLN A 328 -37.88 -6.26 14.90
C GLN A 328 -36.81 -6.61 13.86
N THR A 329 -36.02 -5.62 13.46
CA THR A 329 -34.85 -5.76 12.59
C THR A 329 -33.77 -6.52 13.36
N GLN A 330 -33.88 -7.84 13.45
CA GLN A 330 -32.69 -8.66 13.65
C GLN A 330 -31.83 -8.42 12.41
N SER A 331 -30.74 -7.66 12.57
CA SER A 331 -29.75 -7.47 11.50
C SER A 331 -29.36 -8.87 11.00
N ASN A 332 -29.69 -9.14 9.73
CA ASN A 332 -29.40 -10.40 9.05
C ASN A 332 -27.88 -10.64 9.14
N HIS A 333 -27.44 -11.85 9.48
CA HIS A 333 -26.01 -12.16 9.61
C HIS A 333 -25.23 -11.85 8.32
N TRP A 334 -25.87 -12.02 7.17
CA TRP A 334 -25.33 -11.62 5.86
C TRP A 334 -25.10 -10.10 5.75
N GLN A 335 -25.99 -9.28 6.31
CA GLN A 335 -25.82 -7.82 6.30
C GLN A 335 -24.61 -7.40 7.15
N LYS A 336 -24.37 -8.06 8.29
CA LYS A 336 -23.15 -7.81 9.09
C LYS A 336 -21.87 -8.18 8.35
N ILE A 337 -21.89 -9.26 7.57
CA ILE A 337 -20.77 -9.62 6.69
C ILE A 337 -20.51 -8.48 5.70
N ILE A 338 -21.57 -7.99 5.04
CA ILE A 338 -21.48 -6.89 4.07
C ILE A 338 -20.98 -5.60 4.74
N GLU A 339 -21.47 -5.27 5.93
CA GLU A 339 -21.01 -4.12 6.72
C GLU A 339 -19.50 -4.20 7.00
N ASN A 340 -18.98 -5.37 7.40
CA ASN A 340 -17.54 -5.55 7.62
C ASN A 340 -16.73 -5.41 6.33
N LEU A 341 -17.23 -5.94 5.21
CA LEU A 341 -16.59 -5.78 3.90
C LEU A 341 -16.55 -4.30 3.48
N ASP A 342 -17.62 -3.55 3.74
CA ASP A 342 -17.72 -2.11 3.45
C ASP A 342 -16.77 -1.27 4.31
N ILE A 343 -16.69 -1.59 5.61
CA ILE A 343 -15.73 -0.96 6.54
C ILE A 343 -14.30 -1.16 6.04
N LEU A 344 -13.93 -2.40 5.68
CA LEU A 344 -12.61 -2.69 5.14
C LEU A 344 -12.34 -1.94 3.83
N LEU A 345 -13.30 -1.96 2.90
CA LEU A 345 -13.16 -1.27 1.62
C LEU A 345 -12.89 0.21 1.83
N LYS A 346 -13.64 0.84 2.74
CA LYS A 346 -13.48 2.23 3.10
C LYS A 346 -12.09 2.50 3.71
N ILE A 347 -11.64 1.68 4.66
CA ILE A 347 -10.30 1.80 5.26
C ILE A 347 -9.22 1.75 4.18
N LEU A 348 -9.30 0.80 3.25
CA LEU A 348 -8.31 0.65 2.17
C LEU A 348 -8.35 1.83 1.18
N GLN A 349 -9.52 2.39 0.91
CA GLN A 349 -9.72 3.55 0.02
C GLN A 349 -9.23 4.86 0.67
N ASP A 350 -9.64 5.12 1.91
CA ASP A 350 -9.28 6.33 2.66
C ASP A 350 -7.75 6.40 2.89
N ASN A 351 -7.10 5.23 3.01
CA ASN A 351 -5.65 5.11 3.13
C ASN A 351 -4.92 4.91 1.78
N HIS A 352 -5.60 5.09 0.65
CA HIS A 352 -5.03 4.97 -0.69
C HIS A 352 -4.13 3.73 -0.86
N VAL A 353 -4.57 2.58 -0.35
CA VAL A 353 -3.86 1.33 -0.53
C VAL A 353 -3.86 0.99 -2.03
N PRO A 354 -2.71 0.57 -2.62
CA PRO A 354 -2.65 0.20 -4.02
C PRO A 354 -3.78 -0.77 -4.40
N PRO A 355 -4.59 -0.46 -5.42
CA PRO A 355 -5.78 -1.24 -5.76
C PRO A 355 -5.50 -2.72 -6.00
N VAL A 356 -4.34 -3.05 -6.58
CA VAL A 356 -3.90 -4.45 -6.78
C VAL A 356 -3.79 -5.22 -5.46
N LEU A 357 -3.30 -4.58 -4.39
CA LEU A 357 -3.23 -5.22 -3.07
C LEU A 357 -4.63 -5.38 -2.48
N ALA A 358 -5.46 -4.34 -2.56
CA ALA A 358 -6.84 -4.41 -2.07
C ALA A 358 -7.67 -5.48 -2.78
N GLN A 359 -7.55 -5.60 -4.11
CA GLN A 359 -8.16 -6.69 -4.89
C GLN A 359 -7.76 -8.06 -4.37
N LYS A 360 -6.48 -8.27 -4.09
CA LYS A 360 -6.00 -9.56 -3.57
C LYS A 360 -6.52 -9.87 -2.18
N ILE A 361 -6.67 -8.87 -1.31
CA ILE A 361 -7.32 -9.04 0.00
C ILE A 361 -8.76 -9.54 -0.20
N PHE A 362 -9.56 -8.87 -1.02
CA PHE A 362 -10.96 -9.28 -1.24
C PHE A 362 -11.08 -10.62 -1.95
N THR A 363 -10.23 -10.93 -2.93
CA THR A 363 -10.15 -12.27 -3.55
C THR A 363 -9.94 -13.36 -2.48
N GLN A 364 -8.99 -13.15 -1.56
CA GLN A 364 -8.72 -14.13 -0.50
C GLN A 364 -9.86 -14.23 0.52
N ILE A 365 -10.53 -13.12 0.84
CA ILE A 365 -11.72 -13.13 1.71
C ILE A 365 -12.88 -13.91 1.08
N PHE A 366 -13.16 -13.68 -0.21
CA PHE A 366 -14.24 -14.39 -0.90
C PHE A 366 -13.92 -15.88 -1.09
N SER A 367 -12.67 -16.22 -1.39
CA SER A 367 -12.22 -17.62 -1.40
C SER A 367 -12.42 -18.27 -0.01
N TYR A 368 -12.09 -17.57 1.08
CA TYR A 368 -12.34 -18.05 2.43
C TYR A 368 -13.84 -18.28 2.70
N ILE A 369 -14.71 -17.33 2.33
CA ILE A 369 -16.17 -17.50 2.44
C ILE A 369 -16.63 -18.75 1.68
N ASN A 370 -16.12 -18.96 0.45
CA ASN A 370 -16.43 -20.13 -0.37
C ASN A 370 -16.07 -21.43 0.36
N VAL A 371 -14.83 -21.54 0.84
CA VAL A 371 -14.31 -22.71 1.55
C VAL A 371 -15.15 -23.01 2.80
N GLN A 372 -15.39 -21.99 3.64
CA GLN A 372 -16.12 -22.17 4.89
C GLN A 372 -17.56 -22.65 4.66
N LEU A 373 -18.30 -22.01 3.76
CA LEU A 373 -19.69 -22.38 3.47
C LEU A 373 -19.79 -23.72 2.78
N PHE A 374 -18.94 -23.98 1.77
CA PHE A 374 -18.98 -25.19 0.98
C PHE A 374 -18.54 -26.43 1.77
N ASN A 375 -17.46 -26.33 2.54
CA ASN A 375 -17.03 -27.44 3.40
C ASN A 375 -18.09 -27.74 4.48
N SER A 376 -18.71 -26.70 5.06
CA SER A 376 -19.81 -26.88 6.00
C SER A 376 -21.01 -27.59 5.36
N LEU A 377 -21.34 -27.26 4.12
CA LEU A 377 -22.39 -27.93 3.36
C LEU A 377 -22.11 -29.43 3.18
N LEU A 378 -20.89 -29.80 2.81
CA LEU A 378 -20.48 -31.18 2.56
C LEU A 378 -20.35 -32.04 3.83
N LEU A 379 -20.07 -31.40 4.97
CA LEU A 379 -19.86 -32.07 6.25
C LEU A 379 -21.15 -32.24 7.05
N ARG A 380 -22.17 -31.42 6.80
CA ARG A 380 -23.38 -31.33 7.65
C ARG A 380 -24.65 -31.56 6.83
N ARG A 381 -25.29 -32.71 7.06
CA ARG A 381 -26.53 -33.11 6.37
C ARG A 381 -27.64 -32.07 6.49
N GLU A 382 -27.75 -31.41 7.63
CA GLU A 382 -28.77 -30.40 7.90
C GLU A 382 -28.60 -29.10 7.09
N CYS A 383 -27.45 -28.93 6.41
CA CYS A 383 -27.19 -27.82 5.50
C CYS A 383 -27.63 -28.14 4.07
N CYS A 384 -27.75 -29.43 3.72
CA CYS A 384 -28.22 -29.90 2.42
C CYS A 384 -29.76 -29.99 2.38
N SER A 385 -30.46 -28.86 2.52
CA SER A 385 -31.92 -28.80 2.33
C SER A 385 -32.35 -27.73 1.35
N PHE A 386 -33.58 -27.82 0.85
CA PHE A 386 -34.15 -26.81 -0.05
C PHE A 386 -34.21 -25.44 0.63
N SER A 387 -34.76 -25.37 1.84
CA SER A 387 -34.89 -24.10 2.58
C SER A 387 -33.53 -23.48 2.91
N ASN A 388 -32.53 -24.30 3.23
CA ASN A 388 -31.18 -23.82 3.50
C ASN A 388 -30.50 -23.32 2.23
N GLY A 389 -30.68 -24.03 1.12
CA GLY A 389 -30.24 -23.60 -0.20
C GLY A 389 -30.82 -22.24 -0.57
N GLU A 390 -32.12 -22.01 -0.34
CA GLU A 390 -32.75 -20.70 -0.57
C GLU A 390 -32.12 -19.60 0.30
N TYR A 391 -31.93 -19.88 1.59
CA TYR A 391 -31.34 -18.93 2.54
C TYR A 391 -29.92 -18.52 2.14
N VAL A 392 -29.03 -19.50 1.90
CA VAL A 392 -27.64 -19.22 1.52
C VAL A 392 -27.61 -18.55 0.15
N LYS A 393 -28.41 -19.00 -0.82
CA LYS A 393 -28.49 -18.37 -2.14
C LYS A 393 -28.91 -16.89 -2.08
N ALA A 394 -29.86 -16.54 -1.21
CA ALA A 394 -30.25 -15.15 -0.99
C ALA A 394 -29.09 -14.31 -0.42
N GLY A 395 -28.37 -14.84 0.57
CA GLY A 395 -27.18 -14.18 1.12
C GLY A 395 -26.06 -13.99 0.09
N LEU A 396 -25.80 -15.00 -0.74
CA LEU A 396 -24.83 -14.88 -1.83
C LEU A 396 -25.25 -13.82 -2.87
N ALA A 397 -26.54 -13.64 -3.12
CA ALA A 397 -27.02 -12.58 -4.01
C ALA A 397 -26.80 -11.17 -3.42
N GLU A 398 -26.85 -11.02 -2.10
CA GLU A 398 -26.47 -9.76 -1.44
C GLU A 398 -24.96 -9.48 -1.59
N LEU A 399 -24.11 -10.51 -1.50
CA LEU A 399 -22.68 -10.40 -1.77
C LEU A 399 -22.38 -10.07 -3.25
N GLU A 400 -23.12 -10.65 -4.21
CA GLU A 400 -23.01 -10.32 -5.63
C GLU A 400 -23.29 -8.84 -5.86
N LEU A 401 -24.37 -8.34 -5.26
CA LEU A 401 -24.74 -6.93 -5.34
C LEU A 401 -23.67 -6.03 -4.70
N TRP A 402 -23.07 -6.45 -3.60
CA TRP A 402 -21.96 -5.71 -2.99
C TRP A 402 -20.73 -5.67 -3.91
N CYS A 403 -20.32 -6.80 -4.51
CA CYS A 403 -19.23 -6.83 -5.51
C CYS A 403 -19.48 -5.90 -6.70
N ALA A 404 -20.73 -5.82 -7.17
CA ALA A 404 -21.10 -4.93 -8.28
C ALA A 404 -21.06 -3.43 -7.89
N LYS A 405 -21.26 -3.10 -6.61
CA LYS A 405 -21.23 -1.73 -6.07
C LYS A 405 -19.84 -1.28 -5.66
N ALA A 406 -19.07 -2.17 -5.06
CA ALA A 406 -17.66 -1.95 -4.81
C ALA A 406 -17.02 -1.61 -6.15
N THR A 407 -16.39 -0.44 -6.26
CA THR A 407 -15.81 0.06 -7.52
C THR A 407 -15.06 -1.07 -8.24
N SER A 408 -15.19 -1.15 -9.57
CA SER A 408 -14.66 -2.27 -10.37
C SER A 408 -13.17 -2.54 -10.14
N GLU A 409 -12.46 -1.53 -9.65
CA GLU A 409 -11.05 -1.56 -9.31
C GLU A 409 -10.72 -2.31 -8.01
N TYR A 410 -11.68 -2.60 -7.12
CA TYR A 410 -11.36 -3.15 -5.79
C TYR A 410 -11.85 -4.57 -5.56
N ALA A 411 -13.10 -4.91 -5.90
CA ALA A 411 -13.68 -6.20 -5.49
C ALA A 411 -14.56 -6.89 -6.55
N ALA A 412 -14.73 -6.31 -7.73
CA ALA A 412 -15.61 -6.88 -8.76
C ALA A 412 -15.18 -8.30 -9.19
N SER A 413 -13.88 -8.56 -9.27
CA SER A 413 -13.36 -9.90 -9.61
C SER A 413 -13.51 -10.92 -8.48
N SER A 414 -13.79 -10.51 -7.25
CA SER A 414 -13.88 -11.42 -6.10
C SER A 414 -15.12 -12.33 -6.15
N TRP A 415 -16.14 -11.96 -6.93
CA TRP A 415 -17.35 -12.79 -7.14
C TRP A 415 -17.04 -14.16 -7.77
N ASP A 416 -15.95 -14.24 -8.53
CA ASP A 416 -15.49 -15.48 -9.15
C ASP A 416 -14.91 -16.49 -8.16
N GLU A 417 -14.56 -16.07 -6.95
CA GLU A 417 -13.94 -16.96 -5.96
C GLU A 417 -14.96 -17.85 -5.23
N ILE A 418 -16.26 -17.50 -5.28
CA ILE A 418 -17.33 -18.23 -4.56
C ILE A 418 -18.12 -19.21 -5.44
N ARG A 419 -17.53 -19.68 -6.52
CA ARG A 419 -18.21 -20.53 -7.51
C ARG A 419 -18.68 -21.88 -6.93
N HIS A 420 -17.96 -22.47 -5.96
CA HIS A 420 -18.30 -23.82 -5.44
C HIS A 420 -19.59 -23.79 -4.64
N ILE A 421 -19.67 -22.88 -3.66
CA ILE A 421 -20.90 -22.71 -2.90
C ILE A 421 -22.05 -22.24 -3.79
N ARG A 422 -21.80 -21.34 -4.76
CA ARG A 422 -22.83 -20.87 -5.71
C ARG A 422 -23.46 -22.00 -6.51
N GLN A 423 -22.65 -22.87 -7.10
CA GLN A 423 -23.14 -24.02 -7.88
C GLN A 423 -23.88 -25.01 -6.97
N ALA A 424 -23.32 -25.32 -5.80
CA ALA A 424 -23.94 -26.23 -4.84
C ALA A 424 -25.32 -25.74 -4.37
N VAL A 425 -25.44 -24.50 -3.90
CA VAL A 425 -26.75 -23.98 -3.44
C VAL A 425 -27.70 -23.70 -4.60
N GLY A 426 -27.17 -23.35 -5.77
CA GLY A 426 -27.93 -23.25 -7.02
C GLY A 426 -28.60 -24.57 -7.37
N PHE A 427 -27.87 -25.67 -7.26
CA PHE A 427 -28.40 -27.03 -7.43
C PHE A 427 -29.42 -27.39 -6.34
N LEU A 428 -29.13 -27.10 -5.06
CA LEU A 428 -30.02 -27.41 -3.94
C LEU A 428 -31.43 -26.80 -4.07
N VAL A 429 -31.57 -25.66 -4.74
CA VAL A 429 -32.89 -25.00 -4.92
C VAL A 429 -33.64 -25.42 -6.19
N ILE A 430 -33.15 -26.40 -6.94
CA ILE A 430 -33.89 -26.92 -8.10
C ILE A 430 -35.04 -27.82 -7.64
N PHE A 431 -36.26 -27.59 -8.14
CA PHE A 431 -37.44 -28.32 -7.64
C PHE A 431 -37.51 -29.79 -8.12
N GLN A 432 -37.24 -30.06 -9.39
CA GLN A 432 -37.42 -31.40 -9.99
C GLN A 432 -36.09 -32.12 -10.23
N LYS A 433 -35.24 -32.24 -9.20
CA LYS A 433 -33.89 -32.86 -9.31
C LYS A 433 -33.92 -34.29 -9.87
N PHE A 434 -34.96 -35.05 -9.58
CA PHE A 434 -35.14 -36.43 -10.07
C PHE A 434 -35.22 -36.55 -11.60
N ARG A 435 -35.45 -35.44 -12.32
CA ARG A 435 -35.50 -35.39 -13.78
C ARG A 435 -34.17 -35.02 -14.44
N ILE A 436 -33.20 -34.58 -13.65
CA ILE A 436 -31.92 -34.08 -14.15
C ILE A 436 -30.99 -35.27 -14.34
N SER A 437 -30.38 -35.37 -15.52
CA SER A 437 -29.39 -36.39 -15.85
C SER A 437 -28.03 -36.08 -15.22
N TYR A 438 -27.14 -37.09 -15.19
CA TYR A 438 -25.77 -36.88 -14.72
C TYR A 438 -25.03 -35.85 -15.58
N ASP A 439 -25.19 -35.91 -16.90
CA ASP A 439 -24.51 -35.01 -17.85
C ASP A 439 -24.94 -33.55 -17.67
N GLU A 440 -26.24 -33.29 -17.48
CA GLU A 440 -26.73 -31.93 -17.18
C GLU A 440 -26.16 -31.39 -15.86
N ILE A 441 -25.98 -32.26 -14.84
CA ILE A 441 -25.37 -31.84 -13.57
C ILE A 441 -23.92 -31.40 -13.77
N VAL A 442 -23.11 -32.21 -14.45
CA VAL A 442 -21.66 -31.96 -14.56
C VAL A 442 -21.29 -30.96 -15.66
N HIS A 443 -22.14 -30.71 -16.64
CA HIS A 443 -21.83 -29.78 -17.73
C HIS A 443 -22.54 -28.43 -17.58
N ASP A 444 -23.79 -28.41 -17.13
CA ASP A 444 -24.61 -27.19 -17.14
C ASP A 444 -24.78 -26.56 -15.75
N LEU A 445 -24.94 -27.39 -14.71
CA LEU A 445 -25.31 -26.91 -13.38
C LEU A 445 -24.13 -26.72 -12.44
N CYS A 446 -23.23 -27.71 -12.39
CA CYS A 446 -22.16 -27.80 -11.41
C CYS A 446 -20.79 -28.20 -12.02
N PRO A 447 -20.32 -27.53 -13.09
CA PRO A 447 -19.13 -27.96 -13.82
C PRO A 447 -17.81 -27.88 -13.06
N ILE A 448 -17.76 -27.21 -11.91
CA ILE A 448 -16.52 -27.17 -11.10
C ILE A 448 -16.51 -28.19 -9.96
N LEU A 449 -17.66 -28.80 -9.65
CA LEU A 449 -17.77 -29.72 -8.52
C LEU A 449 -17.30 -31.11 -8.95
N SER A 450 -16.45 -31.73 -8.13
CA SER A 450 -16.01 -33.10 -8.38
C SER A 450 -17.16 -34.09 -8.21
N VAL A 451 -17.05 -35.26 -8.84
CA VAL A 451 -18.05 -36.34 -8.70
C VAL A 451 -18.25 -36.72 -7.22
N GLN A 452 -17.18 -36.70 -6.43
CA GLN A 452 -17.25 -36.98 -4.99
C GLN A 452 -18.07 -35.94 -4.21
N GLN A 453 -17.88 -34.66 -4.54
CA GLN A 453 -18.64 -33.55 -3.92
C GLN A 453 -20.12 -33.63 -4.31
N LEU A 454 -20.40 -33.85 -5.61
CA LEU A 454 -21.76 -34.01 -6.12
C LEU A 454 -22.50 -35.18 -5.47
N TYR A 455 -21.84 -36.34 -5.37
CA TYR A 455 -22.41 -37.52 -4.73
C TYR A 455 -22.77 -37.24 -3.27
N ARG A 456 -21.88 -36.56 -2.52
CA ARG A 456 -22.17 -36.16 -1.13
C ARG A 456 -23.35 -35.21 -1.03
N ILE A 457 -23.42 -34.16 -1.86
CA ILE A 457 -24.55 -33.22 -1.86
C ILE A 457 -25.86 -33.96 -2.17
N CYS A 458 -25.88 -34.79 -3.21
CA CYS A 458 -27.08 -35.50 -3.65
C CYS A 458 -27.58 -36.52 -2.63
N THR A 459 -26.67 -37.20 -1.92
CA THR A 459 -27.02 -38.21 -0.90
C THR A 459 -27.40 -37.60 0.44
N GLN A 460 -26.86 -36.43 0.79
CA GLN A 460 -27.22 -35.71 2.01
C GLN A 460 -28.50 -34.88 1.84
N TYR A 461 -28.86 -34.52 0.61
CA TYR A 461 -30.02 -33.69 0.31
C TYR A 461 -31.34 -34.24 0.86
N TRP A 462 -32.15 -33.35 1.42
CA TRP A 462 -33.55 -33.61 1.70
C TRP A 462 -34.40 -32.35 1.48
N ASP A 463 -35.59 -32.49 0.90
CA ASP A 463 -36.52 -31.38 0.72
C ASP A 463 -37.42 -31.23 1.95
N ASP A 464 -37.21 -30.14 2.69
CA ASP A 464 -37.92 -29.83 3.92
C ASP A 464 -39.14 -28.93 3.73
N LYS A 465 -39.41 -28.48 2.51
CA LYS A 465 -40.45 -27.50 2.17
C LYS A 465 -41.53 -28.09 1.28
N TYR A 466 -41.16 -28.84 0.25
CA TYR A 466 -42.09 -29.37 -0.75
C TYR A 466 -42.10 -30.89 -0.85
N ASN A 467 -41.26 -31.57 -0.07
CA ASN A 467 -41.15 -33.03 -0.04
C ASN A 467 -40.81 -33.63 -1.43
N THR A 468 -40.05 -32.90 -2.25
CA THR A 468 -39.50 -33.40 -3.51
C THR A 468 -38.35 -34.38 -3.30
N GLN A 469 -38.15 -35.25 -4.27
CA GLN A 469 -37.05 -36.22 -4.26
C GLN A 469 -35.74 -35.58 -4.71
N SER A 470 -34.62 -36.19 -4.28
CA SER A 470 -33.29 -35.90 -4.82
C SER A 470 -33.17 -36.37 -6.28
N VAL A 471 -31.96 -36.39 -6.82
CA VAL A 471 -31.65 -37.01 -8.11
C VAL A 471 -32.07 -38.49 -8.15
N SER A 472 -32.23 -39.03 -9.35
CA SER A 472 -32.63 -40.43 -9.53
C SER A 472 -31.58 -41.41 -9.00
N SER A 473 -32.01 -42.63 -8.66
CA SER A 473 -31.11 -43.70 -8.23
C SER A 473 -30.07 -44.05 -9.30
N ASP A 474 -30.41 -43.91 -10.59
CA ASP A 474 -29.50 -44.16 -11.70
C ASP A 474 -28.34 -43.17 -11.71
N VAL A 475 -28.62 -41.88 -11.48
CA VAL A 475 -27.58 -40.83 -11.36
C VAL A 475 -26.65 -41.11 -10.18
N LEU A 476 -27.19 -41.47 -9.01
CA LEU A 476 -26.38 -41.83 -7.84
C LEU A 476 -25.51 -43.07 -8.09
N SER A 477 -26.02 -44.03 -8.86
CA SER A 477 -25.31 -45.27 -9.18
C SER A 477 -24.17 -45.00 -10.16
N ASN A 478 -24.42 -44.15 -11.17
CA ASN A 478 -23.39 -43.68 -12.11
C ASN A 478 -22.25 -42.95 -11.37
N MET A 479 -22.59 -41.97 -10.51
CA MET A 479 -21.60 -41.27 -9.68
C MET A 479 -20.75 -42.23 -8.83
N ARG A 480 -21.35 -43.29 -8.27
CA ARG A 480 -20.62 -44.28 -7.46
C ARG A 480 -19.60 -45.07 -8.30
N VAL A 481 -19.99 -45.48 -9.51
CA VAL A 481 -19.09 -46.20 -10.43
C VAL A 481 -17.89 -45.32 -10.79
N LEU A 482 -18.14 -44.07 -11.20
CA LEU A 482 -17.09 -43.12 -11.57
C LEU A 482 -16.14 -42.83 -10.40
N MET A 483 -16.65 -42.69 -9.17
CA MET A 483 -15.80 -42.50 -7.99
C MET A 483 -14.90 -43.71 -7.70
N THR A 484 -15.34 -44.95 -7.95
CA THR A 484 -14.50 -46.14 -7.80
C THR A 484 -13.45 -46.28 -8.89
N GLU A 485 -13.71 -45.74 -10.08
CA GLU A 485 -12.74 -45.69 -11.19
C GLU A 485 -11.66 -44.63 -10.93
N ASP A 486 -12.06 -43.44 -10.45
CA ASP A 486 -11.15 -42.33 -10.12
C ASP A 486 -10.28 -42.59 -8.89
N SER A 487 -10.77 -43.34 -7.90
CA SER A 487 -10.03 -43.66 -6.67
C SER A 487 -8.79 -44.54 -6.90
N ASN A 488 -8.67 -45.16 -8.08
CA ASN A 488 -7.47 -45.90 -8.47
C ASN A 488 -6.32 -44.97 -8.92
N ASN A 489 -6.59 -43.66 -9.08
CA ASN A 489 -5.59 -42.63 -9.36
C ASN A 489 -5.35 -41.80 -8.07
N ALA A 490 -4.22 -42.04 -7.41
CA ALA A 490 -3.93 -41.64 -6.02
C ALA A 490 -3.78 -40.13 -5.72
N GLU A 491 -4.13 -39.21 -6.64
CA GLU A 491 -3.84 -37.76 -6.49
C GLU A 491 -5.01 -36.91 -5.98
N SER A 492 -6.24 -37.43 -5.83
CA SER A 492 -7.42 -36.61 -5.44
C SER A 492 -8.35 -37.29 -4.43
N SER A 493 -7.86 -37.55 -3.22
CA SER A 493 -8.67 -38.15 -2.14
C SER A 493 -9.42 -37.13 -1.26
N SER A 494 -9.12 -35.83 -1.37
CA SER A 494 -9.81 -34.79 -0.59
C SER A 494 -11.01 -34.25 -1.36
N PHE A 495 -12.21 -34.39 -0.77
CA PHE A 495 -13.44 -33.78 -1.29
C PHE A 495 -13.69 -32.36 -0.74
N LEU A 496 -12.90 -31.95 0.26
CA LEU A 496 -12.97 -30.62 0.87
C LEU A 496 -12.07 -29.65 0.11
N LEU A 497 -12.44 -28.37 0.14
CA LEU A 497 -11.58 -27.30 -0.33
C LEU A 497 -10.56 -26.93 0.74
N ASP A 498 -9.32 -26.70 0.32
CA ASP A 498 -8.25 -26.22 1.20
C ASP A 498 -8.40 -24.71 1.46
N ASP A 499 -8.09 -24.28 2.70
CA ASP A 499 -8.00 -22.87 3.08
C ASP A 499 -6.57 -22.39 2.73
N ASN A 500 -6.38 -21.87 1.53
CA ASN A 500 -5.11 -21.30 1.07
C ASN A 500 -4.99 -19.80 1.39
#